data_AF-A0A518HSR4-F1
#
_entry.id   AF-A0A518HSR4-F1
#
_cell.length_a   1.000
_cell.length_b   1.000
_cell.length_c   1.000
_cell.angle_alpha   90.00
_cell.angle_beta   90.00
_cell.angle_gamma   90.00
#
_symmetry.space_group_name_H-M   'P 1'
#
loop_
_entity.id
_entity.type
_entity.pdbx_description
1 polymer ?
#
loop_
_entity_poly.entity_id
_entity_poly.type
_entity_poly.pdbx_seq_one_letter_code
_entity_poly.pdbx_strand_id
1 'polypeptide(L)'
;MLNQQTVETAIGFYLGMDCEVNARLPVYHALLFAVIEQAITWSCKRVSFGRTALEAKSRLGCQPEEMHVWVRHRVPVINSLVQQLLKNAIHEDPPQRNPFKDAT
;
A
#
# COMPACT_ATOMS: atom_id res chain seq x y z
N MET A 1 -31.02 -16.59 -8.83
CA MET A 1 -30.29 -15.30 -8.74
C MET A 1 -29.11 -15.54 -7.82
N LEU A 2 -27.91 -15.68 -8.38
CA LEU A 2 -26.69 -16.01 -7.62
C LEU A 2 -26.35 -14.86 -6.67
N ASN A 3 -26.23 -15.20 -5.40
CA ASN A 3 -25.80 -14.34 -4.31
C ASN A 3 -24.35 -13.87 -4.60
N GLN A 4 -24.18 -12.70 -5.22
CA GLN A 4 -22.84 -12.14 -5.44
C GLN A 4 -22.27 -11.73 -4.08
N GLN A 5 -21.45 -12.60 -3.50
CA GLN A 5 -20.60 -12.25 -2.37
C GLN A 5 -19.68 -11.12 -2.84
N THR A 6 -20.01 -9.90 -2.44
CA THR A 6 -19.22 -8.72 -2.81
C THR A 6 -17.89 -8.82 -2.08
N VAL A 7 -16.79 -8.96 -2.83
CA VAL A 7 -15.45 -8.95 -2.25
C VAL A 7 -15.15 -7.53 -1.79
N GLU A 8 -14.99 -7.31 -0.49
CA GLU A 8 -14.87 -5.97 0.08
C GLU A 8 -13.59 -5.24 -0.37
N THR A 9 -12.46 -5.97 -0.42
CA THR A 9 -11.14 -5.41 -0.71
C THR A 9 -10.36 -6.29 -1.69
N ALA A 10 -9.85 -5.70 -2.77
CA ALA A 10 -8.85 -6.33 -3.63
C ALA A 10 -7.43 -6.03 -3.12
N ILE A 11 -6.53 -7.02 -3.18
CA ILE A 11 -5.16 -6.88 -2.64
C ILE A 11 -4.13 -7.13 -3.75
N GLY A 12 -3.41 -6.08 -4.15
CA GLY A 12 -2.28 -6.16 -5.07
C GLY A 12 -0.99 -6.51 -4.33
N PHE A 13 -0.87 -7.76 -3.88
CA PHE A 13 0.13 -8.13 -2.88
C PHE A 13 1.54 -8.39 -3.44
N TYR A 14 1.63 -8.96 -4.64
CA TYR A 14 2.90 -9.29 -5.29
C TYR A 14 2.96 -8.66 -6.67
N LEU A 15 4.03 -7.90 -6.90
CA LEU A 15 4.34 -7.29 -8.19
C LEU A 15 5.82 -7.57 -8.47
N GLY A 16 6.08 -8.21 -9.60
CA GLY A 16 7.41 -8.47 -10.12
C GLY A 16 7.57 -7.77 -11.45
N MET A 17 8.69 -7.08 -11.65
CA MET A 17 8.94 -6.33 -12.86
C MET A 17 10.44 -6.04 -13.02
N ASP A 18 10.85 -5.84 -14.26
CA ASP A 18 12.20 -5.44 -14.59
C ASP A 18 12.38 -3.92 -14.37
N CYS A 19 13.33 -3.56 -13.51
CA CYS A 19 13.63 -2.17 -13.16
C CYS A 19 14.22 -1.38 -14.34
N GLU A 20 15.02 -2.01 -15.20
CA GLU A 20 15.61 -1.35 -16.37
C GLU A 20 14.54 -1.00 -17.40
N VAL A 21 13.60 -1.92 -17.61
CA VAL A 21 12.44 -1.67 -18.46
C VAL A 21 11.56 -0.59 -17.85
N ASN A 22 11.33 -0.62 -16.53
CA ASN A 22 10.51 0.39 -15.86
C ASN A 22 11.06 1.82 -15.96
N ALA A 23 12.39 1.95 -16.02
CA ALA A 23 13.03 3.25 -16.19
C ALA A 23 12.70 3.87 -17.57
N ARG A 24 12.38 3.04 -18.56
CA ARG A 24 12.07 3.47 -19.94
C ARG A 24 10.56 3.50 -20.22
N LEU A 25 9.82 2.60 -19.60
CA LEU A 25 8.38 2.41 -19.77
C LEU A 25 7.72 2.36 -18.39
N PRO A 26 6.57 3.01 -18.15
CA PRO A 26 5.96 3.08 -16.82
C PRO A 26 5.23 1.77 -16.42
N VAL A 27 5.95 0.64 -16.44
CA VAL A 27 5.42 -0.72 -16.20
C VAL A 27 4.80 -0.83 -14.81
N TYR A 28 5.45 -0.29 -13.78
CA TYR A 28 4.92 -0.35 -12.42
C TYR A 28 3.55 0.33 -12.32
N HIS A 29 3.44 1.49 -12.95
CA HIS A 29 2.22 2.29 -12.95
C HIS A 29 1.09 1.57 -13.70
N ALA A 30 1.41 0.94 -14.84
CA ALA A 30 0.46 0.13 -15.59
C ALA A 30 -0.05 -1.07 -14.75
N LEU A 31 0.83 -1.74 -14.01
CA LEU A 31 0.45 -2.83 -13.11
C LEU A 31 -0.49 -2.35 -11.99
N LEU A 32 -0.22 -1.19 -11.39
CA LEU A 32 -1.12 -0.63 -10.38
C LEU A 32 -2.51 -0.33 -10.95
N PHE A 33 -2.59 0.20 -12.17
CA PHE A 33 -3.87 0.41 -12.84
C PHE A 33 -4.60 -0.88 -13.18
N ALA A 34 -3.90 -1.92 -13.61
CA ALA A 34 -4.50 -3.23 -13.87
C ALA A 34 -5.17 -3.81 -12.62
N VAL A 35 -4.57 -3.61 -11.43
CA VAL A 35 -5.19 -4.00 -10.15
C VAL A 35 -6.46 -3.20 -9.87
N ILE A 36 -6.47 -1.88 -10.16
CA ILE A 36 -7.66 -1.04 -9.99
C ILE A 36 -8.78 -1.49 -10.94
N GLU A 37 -8.45 -1.69 -12.21
CA GLU A 37 -9.39 -2.18 -13.22
C GLU A 37 -10.02 -3.52 -12.81
N GLN A 38 -9.20 -4.44 -12.33
CA GLN A 38 -9.68 -5.74 -11.86
C GLN A 38 -10.57 -5.61 -10.63
N ALA A 39 -10.21 -4.73 -9.68
CA ALA A 39 -11.01 -4.46 -8.50
C ALA A 39 -12.38 -3.85 -8.85
N ILE A 40 -12.43 -2.96 -9.84
CA ILE A 40 -13.69 -2.40 -10.35
C ILE A 40 -14.54 -3.50 -10.98
N THR A 41 -13.94 -4.40 -11.77
CA THR A 41 -14.64 -5.53 -12.38
C THR A 41 -15.24 -6.46 -11.33
N TRP A 42 -14.56 -6.66 -10.21
CA TRP A 42 -15.07 -7.41 -9.05
C TRP A 42 -16.02 -6.62 -8.16
N SER A 43 -16.31 -5.35 -8.49
CA SER A 43 -17.11 -4.44 -7.67
C SER A 43 -16.60 -4.31 -6.24
N CYS A 44 -15.28 -4.34 -6.06
CA CYS A 44 -14.65 -4.14 -4.75
C CYS A 44 -14.81 -2.70 -4.29
N LYS A 45 -14.98 -2.51 -2.97
CA LYS A 45 -15.08 -1.17 -2.36
C LYS A 45 -13.71 -0.54 -2.11
N ARG A 46 -12.67 -1.37 -1.96
CA ARG A 46 -11.32 -0.95 -1.58
C ARG A 46 -10.26 -1.69 -2.39
N VAL A 47 -9.12 -1.04 -2.58
CA VAL A 47 -7.89 -1.64 -3.09
C VAL A 47 -6.78 -1.41 -2.08
N SER A 48 -6.08 -2.47 -1.70
CA SER A 48 -4.87 -2.38 -0.88
C SER A 48 -3.65 -2.76 -1.70
N PHE A 49 -2.74 -1.81 -1.88
CA PHE A 49 -1.46 -2.03 -2.54
C PHE A 49 -0.33 -2.40 -1.58
N GLY A 50 -0.63 -2.55 -0.28
CA GLY A 50 0.37 -2.79 0.74
C GLY A 50 1.24 -1.57 1.07
N ARG A 51 2.35 -1.81 1.77
CA ARG A 51 3.04 -0.80 2.62
C ARG A 51 4.15 0.02 1.95
N THR A 52 4.76 -0.49 0.88
CA THR A 52 5.95 0.12 0.25
C THR A 52 5.59 1.10 -0.86
N ALA A 53 6.58 1.78 -1.47
CA ALA A 53 6.38 2.62 -2.66
C ALA A 53 5.22 3.64 -2.52
N LEU A 54 5.15 4.27 -1.34
CA LEU A 54 4.06 5.17 -0.93
C LEU A 54 3.83 6.30 -1.94
N GLU A 55 4.90 6.86 -2.51
CA GLU A 55 4.81 7.97 -3.46
C GLU A 55 4.11 7.59 -4.76
N ALA A 56 4.40 6.41 -5.31
CA ALA A 56 3.74 5.96 -6.53
C ALA A 56 2.25 5.68 -6.31
N LYS A 57 1.89 5.18 -5.12
CA LYS A 57 0.51 4.88 -4.74
C LYS A 57 -0.29 6.14 -4.44
N SER A 58 0.31 7.12 -3.76
CA SER A 58 -0.38 8.37 -3.46
C SER A 58 -0.75 9.16 -4.72
N ARG A 59 0.05 9.06 -5.79
CA ARG A 59 -0.28 9.61 -7.12
C ARG A 59 -1.57 9.04 -7.72
N LEU A 60 -2.00 7.86 -7.30
CA LEU A 60 -3.28 7.24 -7.71
C LEU A 60 -4.44 7.63 -6.79
N GLY A 61 -4.21 8.48 -5.78
CA GLY A 61 -5.20 8.85 -4.77
C GLY A 61 -5.31 7.90 -3.60
N CYS A 62 -4.39 6.93 -3.47
CA CYS A 62 -4.35 6.07 -2.28
C CYS A 62 -4.08 6.92 -1.03
N GLN A 63 -4.95 6.76 -0.03
CA GLN A 63 -4.73 7.34 1.28
C GLN A 63 -3.92 6.38 2.15
N PRO A 64 -2.92 6.88 2.90
CA PRO A 64 -2.21 6.05 3.86
C PRO A 64 -3.15 5.62 4.99
N GLU A 65 -3.04 4.37 5.42
CA GLU A 65 -3.64 3.89 6.67
C GLU A 65 -2.55 3.65 7.71
N GLU A 66 -2.81 4.11 8.93
CA GLU A 66 -1.90 3.90 10.05
C GLU A 66 -1.77 2.40 10.37
N MET A 67 -0.54 1.98 10.66
CA MET A 67 -0.23 0.61 11.02
C MET A 67 0.54 0.58 12.32
N HIS A 68 0.11 -0.28 13.24
CA HIS A 68 0.81 -0.51 14.49
C HIS A 68 1.59 -1.81 14.42
N VAL A 69 2.85 -1.76 14.87
CA VAL A 69 3.71 -2.94 15.00
C VAL A 69 3.84 -3.25 16.48
N TRP A 70 3.48 -4.47 16.86
CA TRP A 70 3.68 -4.97 18.21
C TRP A 70 4.84 -5.97 18.25
N VAL A 71 5.85 -5.67 19.06
CA VAL A 71 7.01 -6.54 19.25
C VAL A 71 7.16 -6.84 20.74
N ARG A 72 7.26 -8.12 21.07
CA ARG A 72 7.53 -8.59 22.43
C ARG A 72 8.62 -9.64 22.41
N HIS A 73 9.67 -9.42 23.18
CA HIS A 73 10.68 -10.43 23.43
C HIS A 73 10.40 -11.17 24.75
N ARG A 74 10.72 -12.47 24.81
CA ARG A 74 10.48 -13.30 26.01
C ARG A 74 11.37 -12.88 27.19
N VAL A 75 12.64 -12.57 26.92
CA VAL A 75 13.60 -12.10 27.92
C VAL A 75 13.36 -10.61 28.21
N PRO A 76 13.11 -10.20 29.47
CA PRO A 76 12.78 -8.81 29.83
C PRO A 76 13.83 -7.78 29.41
N VAL A 77 15.12 -8.12 29.56
CA VAL A 77 16.23 -7.22 29.21
C VAL A 77 16.24 -6.91 27.71
N ILE A 78 16.12 -7.95 26.87
CA ILE A 78 16.06 -7.79 25.41
C ILE A 78 14.77 -7.07 25.00
N ASN A 79 13.66 -7.33 25.69
CA ASN A 79 12.40 -6.63 25.42
C ASN A 79 12.53 -5.11 25.63
N SER A 80 13.24 -4.68 26.68
CA SER A 80 13.53 -3.26 26.93
C SER A 80 14.41 -2.65 25.84
N LEU A 81 15.45 -3.38 25.40
CA LEU A 81 16.33 -2.93 24.32
C LEU A 81 15.57 -2.76 23.00
N VAL A 82 14.76 -3.76 22.62
CA VAL A 82 13.96 -3.73 21.39
C VAL A 82 12.96 -2.56 21.41
N GLN A 83 12.33 -2.29 22.54
CA GLN A 83 11.43 -1.14 22.67
C GLN A 83 12.15 0.19 22.44
N GLN A 84 13.38 0.37 22.94
CA GLN A 84 14.16 1.58 22.71
C GLN A 84 14.56 1.73 21.24
N LEU A 85 14.98 0.63 20.60
CA LEU A 85 15.34 0.64 19.18
C LEU A 85 14.14 1.01 18.29
N LEU A 86 12.96 0.44 18.56
CA LEU A 86 11.75 0.72 17.77
C LEU A 86 11.23 2.15 17.94
N LYS A 87 11.37 2.75 19.14
CA LYS A 87 11.02 4.16 19.35
C LYS A 87 11.86 5.13 18.53
N ASN A 88 13.09 4.73 18.21
CA ASN A 88 14.03 5.55 17.45
C ASN A 88 14.00 5.22 15.94
N ALA A 89 13.13 4.31 15.51
CA ALA A 89 12.97 3.98 14.10
C ALA A 89 12.30 5.17 13.38
N ILE A 90 13.07 5.83 12.51
CA ILE A 90 12.59 6.93 11.69
C ILE A 90 11.73 6.34 10.57
N HIS A 91 10.53 6.87 10.41
CA HIS A 91 9.65 6.56 9.30
C HIS A 91 9.37 7.87 8.56
N GLU A 92 9.35 7.80 7.23
CA GLU A 92 9.02 8.95 6.40
C GLU A 92 7.50 9.11 6.34
N ASP A 93 7.02 10.35 6.46
CA ASP A 93 5.58 10.62 6.40
C ASP A 93 5.05 10.28 5.00
N PRO A 94 3.94 9.52 4.91
CA PRO A 94 3.38 9.16 3.62
C PRO A 94 2.90 10.41 2.87
N PRO A 95 3.32 10.63 1.61
CA PRO A 95 2.89 11.80 0.86
C PRO A 95 1.39 11.70 0.55
N GLN A 96 0.63 12.75 0.83
CA GLN A 96 -0.77 12.85 0.45
C GLN A 96 -0.91 13.59 -0.88
N ARG A 97 -1.59 12.98 -1.86
CA ARG A 97 -1.85 13.60 -3.16
C ARG A 97 -3.28 13.31 -3.61
N ASN A 98 -3.90 14.30 -4.26
CA ASN A 98 -5.18 14.16 -4.92
C ASN A 98 -4.95 14.02 -6.43
N PRO A 99 -5.38 12.92 -7.08
CA PRO A 99 -5.25 12.75 -8.52
C PRO A 99 -6.27 13.61 -9.31
N PHE A 100 -7.30 14.14 -8.65
CA PHE A 100 -8.32 14.95 -9.29
C PHE A 100 -7.93 16.42 -9.29
N LYS A 101 -8.29 17.12 -10.37
CA LYS A 101 -8.18 18.58 -10.44
C LYS A 101 -9.11 19.19 -9.40
N ASP A 102 -8.63 20.21 -8.68
CA ASP A 102 -9.48 20.97 -7.77
C ASP A 102 -10.67 21.57 -8.53
N ALA A 103 -11.86 21.43 -7.96
CA ALA A 103 -13.06 22.04 -8.50
C ALA A 103 -12.91 23.56 -8.38
N THR A 104 -12.69 24.23 -9.51
CA THR A 104 -12.77 25.69 -9.64
C THR A 104 -14.23 26.09 -9.78
#